data_AF-A0A2H3DAW1-F1
#
_entry.id   AF-A0A2H3DAW1-F1
#
_cell.length_a   1.000
_cell.length_b   1.000
_cell.length_c   1.000
_cell.angle_alpha   90.00
_cell.angle_beta   90.00
_cell.angle_gamma   90.00
#
_symmetry.space_group_name_H-M   'P 1'
#
loop_
_entity.id
_entity.type
_entity.pdbx_description
1 polymer ?
#
loop_
_entity_poly.entity_id
_entity_poly.type
_entity_poly.pdbx_seq_one_letter_code
_entity_poly.pdbx_strand_id
1 'polypeptide(L)'
;MVNWKDATLVVEQYLGVAKVTHFCAGVFLWEFLSTVDYEFTDYSQKRPFRWTLIIYLLTRYATLGAMLCYMIGFNDRIVFDCKAWLEATYAFSYYSLSLASGLIAMRAVALWNFHGIVVSAVSITWLANVASMAYGIVQASIE
;
A
#
# COMPACT_ATOMS: atom_id res chain seq x y z
N MET A 1 34.03 -9.44 5.72
CA MET A 1 32.59 -9.75 5.60
C MET A 1 31.89 -8.99 6.72
N VAL A 2 30.81 -8.27 6.43
CA VAL A 2 30.07 -7.49 7.44
C VAL A 2 29.40 -8.44 8.42
N ASN A 3 29.49 -8.17 9.72
CA ASN A 3 28.84 -9.00 10.74
C ASN A 3 27.39 -8.55 10.96
N TRP A 4 26.45 -9.19 10.28
CA TRP A 4 25.02 -8.86 10.33
C TRP A 4 24.35 -9.10 11.69
N LYS A 5 25.07 -9.68 12.66
CA LYS A 5 24.59 -9.91 14.03
C LYS A 5 25.16 -8.92 15.05
N ASP A 6 26.00 -7.98 14.60
CA ASP A 6 26.52 -6.94 15.48
C ASP A 6 25.39 -5.97 15.87
N ALA A 7 25.16 -5.81 17.17
CA ALA A 7 24.09 -4.98 17.70
C ALA A 7 24.24 -3.51 17.28
N THR A 8 25.47 -3.03 17.13
CA THR A 8 25.74 -1.64 16.71
C THR A 8 25.29 -1.40 15.28
N LEU A 9 25.59 -2.33 14.37
CA LEU A 9 25.17 -2.27 12.97
C LEU A 9 23.65 -2.38 12.82
N VAL A 10 23.00 -3.26 13.59
CA VAL A 10 21.54 -3.42 13.56
C VAL A 10 20.83 -2.13 13.97
N VAL A 11 21.30 -1.46 15.02
CA VAL A 11 20.72 -0.18 15.48
C VAL A 11 20.94 0.93 14.46
N GLU A 12 22.13 1.02 13.85
CA GLU A 12 22.41 2.01 12.81
C GLU A 12 21.51 1.80 11.58
N GLN A 13 21.36 0.56 11.13
CA GLN A 13 20.47 0.21 10.01
C GLN A 13 19.00 0.49 10.34
N TYR A 14 18.54 0.16 11.54
CA TYR A 14 17.19 0.47 12.01
C TYR A 14 16.90 1.97 11.95
N LEU A 15 17.81 2.81 12.46
CA LEU A 15 17.67 4.26 12.40
C LEU A 15 17.65 4.78 10.96
N GLY A 16 18.42 4.17 10.06
CA GLY A 16 18.39 4.45 8.63
C GLY A 16 17.00 4.19 8.04
N VAL A 17 16.44 3.00 8.29
CA VAL A 17 15.10 2.62 7.82
C VAL A 17 14.01 3.54 8.39
N ALA A 18 14.07 3.87 9.68
CA ALA A 18 13.10 4.76 10.32
C ALA A 18 13.11 6.15 9.66
N LYS A 19 14.30 6.74 9.44
CA LYS A 19 14.44 8.07 8.80
C LYS A 19 13.89 8.07 7.38
N VAL A 20 14.24 7.06 6.57
CA VAL A 20 13.75 6.95 5.19
C VAL A 20 12.24 6.75 5.17
N THR A 21 11.70 5.91 6.05
CA THR A 21 10.27 5.68 6.16
C THR A 21 9.52 6.96 6.51
N HIS A 22 10.01 7.75 7.49
CA HIS A 22 9.42 9.04 7.84
C HIS A 22 9.49 10.06 6.71
N PHE A 23 10.60 10.10 5.96
CA PHE A 23 10.71 10.97 4.79
C PHE A 23 9.70 10.59 3.70
N CYS A 24 9.63 9.30 3.34
CA CYS A 24 8.65 8.79 2.37
C CYS A 24 7.21 9.03 2.82
N ALA A 25 6.91 8.81 4.11
CA ALA A 25 5.60 9.08 4.68
C ALA A 25 5.25 10.57 4.61
N GLY A 26 6.20 11.46 4.88
CA GLY A 26 6.00 12.91 4.75
C GLY A 26 5.71 13.35 3.32
N VAL A 27 6.47 12.83 2.33
CA VAL A 27 6.22 13.08 0.90
C VAL A 27 4.84 12.57 0.49
N PHE A 28 4.48 11.36 0.92
CA PHE A 28 3.16 10.80 0.64
C PHE A 28 2.03 11.60 1.28
N LEU A 29 2.20 12.06 2.53
CA LEU A 29 1.22 12.88 3.23
C LEU A 29 1.04 14.25 2.55
N TRP A 30 2.14 14.87 2.11
CA TRP A 30 2.11 16.12 1.35
C TRP A 30 1.32 15.98 0.05
N GLU A 31 1.62 14.94 -0.73
CA GLU A 31 0.88 14.64 -1.96
C GLU A 31 -0.59 14.35 -1.65
N PHE A 32 -0.85 13.60 -0.57
CA PHE A 32 -2.19 13.27 -0.13
C PHE A 32 -2.99 14.54 0.15
N LEU A 33 -2.50 15.41 1.03
CA LEU A 33 -3.18 16.64 1.41
C LEU A 33 -3.38 17.57 0.21
N SER A 34 -2.39 17.69 -0.68
CA SER A 34 -2.46 18.56 -1.86
C SER A 34 -3.53 18.14 -2.86
N THR A 35 -3.91 16.86 -2.91
CA THR A 35 -4.98 16.39 -3.82
C THR A 35 -6.35 16.25 -3.16
N VAL A 36 -6.46 16.34 -1.83
CA VAL A 36 -7.75 16.17 -1.12
C VAL A 36 -8.77 17.23 -1.56
N ASP A 37 -8.36 18.49 -1.73
CA ASP A 37 -9.23 19.57 -2.19
C ASP A 37 -9.82 19.28 -3.58
N TYR A 38 -9.03 18.66 -4.46
CA TYR A 38 -9.46 18.27 -5.79
C TYR A 38 -10.51 17.15 -5.73
N GLU A 39 -10.29 16.14 -4.89
CA GLU A 39 -11.22 15.01 -4.73
C GLU A 39 -12.55 15.44 -4.11
N PHE A 40 -12.51 16.32 -3.12
CA PHE A 40 -13.72 16.85 -2.48
C PHE A 40 -14.56 17.67 -3.46
N THR A 41 -13.89 18.44 -4.34
CA THR A 41 -14.53 19.19 -5.42
C THR A 41 -15.14 18.27 -6.48
N ASP A 42 -14.48 17.14 -6.81
CA ASP A 42 -14.98 16.15 -7.77
C ASP A 42 -16.20 15.40 -7.21
N TYR A 43 -16.22 15.14 -5.90
CA TYR A 43 -17.36 14.55 -5.19
C TYR A 43 -18.58 15.49 -5.14
N SER A 44 -18.34 16.81 -5.07
CA SER A 44 -19.37 17.84 -4.94
C SER A 44 -20.01 18.31 -6.27
N GLN A 45 -20.33 17.37 -7.18
CA GLN A 45 -21.20 17.54 -8.38
C GLN A 45 -20.60 17.92 -9.75
N LYS A 46 -19.29 17.84 -10.02
CA LYS A 46 -18.78 18.23 -11.37
C LYS A 46 -18.57 17.08 -12.38
N ARG A 47 -18.64 15.79 -11.99
CA ARG A 47 -18.41 14.65 -12.90
C ARG A 47 -19.34 13.45 -12.68
N PRO A 48 -19.63 12.65 -13.72
CA PRO A 48 -20.42 11.43 -13.58
C PRO A 48 -19.70 10.41 -12.70
N PHE A 49 -20.45 9.83 -11.75
CA PHE A 49 -19.93 8.83 -10.82
C PHE A 49 -19.42 7.60 -11.58
N ARG A 50 -18.12 7.32 -11.44
CA ARG A 50 -17.46 6.16 -12.03
C ARG A 50 -17.06 5.20 -10.92
N TRP A 51 -17.45 3.94 -11.02
CA TRP A 51 -17.13 2.92 -10.01
C TRP A 51 -15.61 2.76 -9.79
N THR A 52 -14.80 3.01 -10.82
CA THR A 52 -13.32 3.05 -10.72
C THR A 52 -12.79 4.09 -9.73
N LEU A 53 -13.54 5.17 -9.47
CA LEU A 53 -13.16 6.21 -8.52
C LEU A 53 -13.20 5.68 -7.07
N ILE A 54 -14.14 4.77 -6.76
CA ILE A 54 -14.21 4.12 -5.44
C ILE A 54 -12.95 3.29 -5.20
N ILE A 55 -12.54 2.49 -6.19
CA ILE A 55 -11.33 1.67 -6.09
C ILE A 55 -10.08 2.55 -5.92
N TYR A 56 -10.02 3.67 -6.63
CA TYR A 56 -8.95 4.66 -6.48
C TYR A 56 -8.89 5.24 -5.06
N LEU A 57 -10.03 5.69 -4.51
CA LEU A 57 -10.11 6.19 -3.14
C LEU A 57 -9.71 5.11 -2.13
N LEU A 58 -10.23 3.89 -2.25
CA LEU A 58 -9.87 2.78 -1.37
C LEU A 58 -8.37 2.49 -1.38
N THR A 59 -7.73 2.53 -2.55
CA THR A 59 -6.28 2.37 -2.68
C THR A 59 -5.54 3.46 -1.90
N ARG A 60 -5.98 4.72 -2.07
CA ARG A 60 -5.37 5.90 -1.47
C ARG A 60 -5.54 5.95 0.06
N TYR A 61 -6.69 5.52 0.58
CA TYR A 61 -6.91 5.40 2.02
C TYR A 61 -6.17 4.20 2.61
N ALA A 62 -6.04 3.10 1.88
CA ALA A 62 -5.26 1.94 2.31
C ALA A 62 -3.76 2.25 2.40
N THR A 63 -3.19 2.98 1.43
CA THR A 63 -1.79 3.45 1.50
C THR A 63 -1.56 4.39 2.69
N LEU A 64 -2.50 5.31 2.95
CA LEU A 64 -2.43 6.15 4.14
C LEU A 64 -2.43 5.32 5.42
N GLY A 65 -3.33 4.35 5.53
CA GLY A 65 -3.41 3.44 6.67
C GLY A 65 -2.08 2.72 6.90
N ALA A 66 -1.48 2.18 5.84
CA ALA A 66 -0.16 1.55 5.91
C ALA A 66 0.93 2.51 6.41
N MET A 67 0.99 3.73 5.87
CA MET A 67 1.97 4.74 6.27
C MET A 67 1.80 5.17 7.74
N LEU A 68 0.56 5.32 8.21
CA LEU A 68 0.28 5.62 9.61
C LEU A 68 0.73 4.46 10.52
N CYS A 69 0.46 3.22 10.14
CA CYS A 69 0.95 2.04 10.87
C CYS A 69 2.48 2.05 10.97
N TYR A 70 3.19 2.34 9.88
CA TYR A 70 4.65 2.46 9.89
C TYR A 70 5.14 3.58 10.82
N MET A 71 4.55 4.78 10.76
CA MET A 71 4.94 5.89 11.62
C MET A 71 4.74 5.59 13.12
N ILE A 72 3.65 4.90 13.46
CA ILE A 72 3.36 4.48 14.83
C ILE A 72 4.34 3.40 15.28
N GLY A 73 4.68 2.46 14.40
CA GLY A 73 5.57 1.33 14.72
C GLY A 73 7.00 1.73 15.07
N PHE A 74 7.53 2.77 14.41
CA PHE A 74 8.87 3.30 14.70
C PHE A 74 8.90 4.28 15.89
N ASN A 75 7.74 4.59 16.49
CA ASN A 75 7.68 5.47 17.65
C ASN A 75 7.76 4.64 18.94
N ASP A 76 8.93 4.67 19.60
CA ASP A 76 9.26 3.88 20.80
C ASP A 76 8.36 4.14 22.03
N ARG A 77 7.37 5.03 21.93
CA ARG A 77 6.56 5.49 23.07
C ARG A 77 5.34 4.64 23.37
N ILE A 78 4.99 3.67 22.53
CA ILE A 78 3.74 2.91 22.66
C ILE A 78 4.08 1.42 22.80
N VAL A 79 3.58 0.78 23.85
CA VAL A 79 3.63 -0.68 24.00
C VAL A 79 2.46 -1.26 23.21
N PHE A 80 2.76 -1.97 22.12
CA PHE A 80 1.77 -2.67 21.30
C PHE A 80 2.25 -4.09 21.00
N ASP A 81 1.29 -4.98 20.72
CA ASP A 81 1.59 -6.33 20.28
C ASP A 81 2.28 -6.28 18.90
N CYS A 82 3.58 -6.58 18.88
CA CYS A 82 4.41 -6.54 17.67
C CYS A 82 3.80 -7.38 16.54
N LYS A 83 3.24 -8.54 16.86
CA LYS A 83 2.56 -9.42 15.90
C LYS A 83 1.32 -8.78 15.28
N ALA A 84 0.42 -8.24 16.10
CA ALA A 84 -0.80 -7.60 15.62
C ALA A 84 -0.49 -6.35 14.78
N TRP A 85 0.52 -5.57 15.18
CA TRP A 85 0.99 -4.43 14.41
C TRP A 85 1.58 -4.83 13.06
N LEU A 86 2.39 -5.90 13.04
CA LEU A 86 3.01 -6.43 11.83
C LEU A 86 1.95 -6.95 10.85
N GLU A 87 0.99 -7.75 11.33
CA GLU A 87 -0.13 -8.26 10.54
C GLU A 87 -0.97 -7.12 9.95
N ALA A 88 -1.32 -6.12 10.76
CA ALA A 88 -2.06 -4.95 10.29
C ALA A 88 -1.28 -4.18 9.21
N THR A 89 0.01 -3.95 9.43
CA THR A 89 0.88 -3.21 8.49
C THR A 89 0.99 -3.94 7.15
N TYR A 90 1.18 -5.26 7.17
CA TYR A 90 1.19 -6.07 5.95
C TYR A 90 -0.18 -6.11 5.27
N ALA A 91 -1.27 -6.25 6.03
CA ALA A 91 -2.62 -6.25 5.47
C ALA A 91 -2.92 -4.96 4.72
N PHE A 92 -2.67 -3.78 5.32
CA PHE A 92 -2.92 -2.50 4.65
C PHE A 92 -2.02 -2.30 3.43
N SER A 93 -0.73 -2.68 3.53
CA SER A 93 0.25 -2.51 2.45
C SER A 93 -0.10 -3.38 1.24
N TYR A 94 -0.39 -4.67 1.47
CA TYR A 94 -0.75 -5.59 0.39
C TYR A 94 -2.14 -5.30 -0.18
N TYR A 95 -3.10 -4.90 0.65
CA TYR A 95 -4.41 -4.49 0.18
C TYR A 95 -4.28 -3.31 -0.78
N SER A 96 -3.59 -2.25 -0.36
CA SER A 96 -3.25 -1.11 -1.22
C SER A 96 -2.62 -1.54 -2.55
N LEU A 97 -1.58 -2.38 -2.51
CA LEU A 97 -0.86 -2.78 -3.71
C LEU A 97 -1.74 -3.61 -4.67
N SER A 98 -2.64 -4.43 -4.13
CA SER A 98 -3.61 -5.21 -4.91
C SER A 98 -4.63 -4.32 -5.64
N LEU A 99 -5.13 -3.26 -5.00
CA LEU A 99 -6.04 -2.31 -5.62
C LEU A 99 -5.33 -1.43 -6.65
N ALA A 100 -4.11 -0.97 -6.35
CA ALA A 100 -3.27 -0.21 -7.27
C ALA A 100 -2.99 -1.00 -8.56
N SER A 101 -2.62 -2.28 -8.41
CA SER A 101 -2.45 -3.22 -9.53
C SER A 101 -3.76 -3.37 -10.32
N GLY A 102 -4.90 -3.51 -9.63
CA GLY A 102 -6.23 -3.61 -10.25
C GLY A 102 -6.62 -2.36 -11.07
N LEU A 103 -6.28 -1.16 -10.59
CA LEU A 103 -6.51 0.09 -11.32
C LEU A 103 -5.74 0.16 -12.63
N ILE A 104 -4.47 -0.25 -12.61
CA ILE A 104 -3.62 -0.30 -13.81
C ILE A 104 -4.15 -1.36 -14.78
N ALA A 105 -4.52 -2.53 -14.26
CA ALA A 105 -5.12 -3.62 -15.03
C ALA A 105 -6.40 -3.17 -15.77
N MET A 106 -7.33 -2.50 -15.07
CA MET A 106 -8.55 -1.96 -15.68
C MET A 106 -8.25 -0.93 -16.78
N ARG A 107 -7.27 -0.05 -16.56
CA ARG A 107 -6.85 0.92 -17.58
C ARG A 107 -6.23 0.24 -18.81
N ALA A 108 -5.44 -0.80 -18.61
CA ALA A 108 -4.86 -1.59 -19.70
C ALA A 108 -5.95 -2.28 -20.53
N VAL A 109 -6.97 -2.85 -19.88
CA VAL A 109 -8.12 -3.47 -20.56
C VAL A 109 -8.91 -2.44 -21.38
N ALA A 110 -9.15 -1.26 -20.82
CA ALA A 110 -9.86 -0.18 -21.52
C ALA A 110 -9.09 0.30 -22.76
N LEU A 111 -7.76 0.38 -22.69
CA LEU A 111 -6.91 0.77 -23.81
C LEU A 111 -7.01 -0.20 -25.00
N TRP A 112 -7.17 -1.50 -24.70
CA TRP A 112 -7.29 -2.56 -25.70
C TRP A 112 -8.73 -2.87 -26.11
N ASN A 113 -9.67 -1.98 -25.79
CA ASN A 113 -11.08 -2.10 -26.15
C ASN A 113 -11.67 -3.49 -25.80
N PHE A 114 -11.31 -4.02 -24.63
CA PHE A 114 -11.78 -5.32 -24.11
C PHE A 114 -11.43 -6.53 -25.00
N HIS A 115 -10.29 -6.51 -25.69
CA HIS A 115 -9.84 -7.67 -26.45
C HIS A 115 -9.62 -8.89 -25.51
N GLY A 116 -10.29 -10.02 -25.81
CA GLY A 116 -10.41 -11.15 -24.88
C GLY A 116 -9.09 -11.76 -24.40
N ILE A 117 -8.05 -11.76 -25.25
CA ILE A 117 -6.71 -12.25 -24.90
C ILE A 117 -6.04 -11.35 -23.85
N VAL A 118 -6.18 -10.03 -23.99
CA VAL A 118 -5.59 -9.06 -23.05
C VAL A 118 -6.33 -9.12 -21.72
N VAL A 119 -7.66 -9.22 -21.76
CA VAL A 119 -8.49 -9.35 -20.56
C VAL A 119 -8.11 -10.60 -19.76
N SER A 120 -7.97 -11.75 -20.42
CA SER A 120 -7.60 -13.00 -19.73
C SER A 120 -6.19 -12.93 -19.15
N ALA A 121 -5.21 -12.45 -19.91
CA ALA A 121 -3.83 -12.32 -19.45
C ALA A 121 -3.74 -11.39 -18.22
N VAL A 122 -4.34 -10.20 -18.30
CA VAL A 122 -4.32 -9.21 -17.21
C VAL A 122 -5.03 -9.74 -15.97
N SER A 123 -6.17 -10.43 -16.14
CA SER A 123 -6.92 -11.01 -15.02
C SER A 123 -6.11 -12.11 -14.31
N ILE A 124 -5.42 -12.97 -15.06
CA ILE A 124 -4.56 -14.02 -14.50
C ILE A 124 -3.40 -13.41 -13.70
N THR A 125 -2.72 -12.42 -14.26
CA THR A 125 -1.60 -11.75 -13.57
C THR A 125 -2.09 -11.06 -12.29
N TRP A 126 -3.25 -10.41 -12.34
CA TRP A 126 -3.82 -9.77 -11.16
C TRP A 126 -4.22 -10.78 -10.09
N LEU A 127 -4.87 -11.89 -10.45
CA LEU A 127 -5.20 -12.96 -9.51
C LEU A 127 -3.94 -13.60 -8.90
N ALA A 128 -2.88 -13.81 -9.69
CA ALA A 128 -1.60 -14.30 -9.18
C ALA A 128 -0.97 -13.33 -8.16
N ASN A 129 -1.07 -12.02 -8.41
CA ASN A 129 -0.58 -11.00 -7.49
C ASN A 129 -1.39 -10.98 -6.18
N VAL A 130 -2.72 -11.09 -6.25
CA VAL A 130 -3.57 -11.17 -5.06
C VAL A 130 -3.29 -12.45 -4.26
N ALA A 131 -3.10 -13.58 -4.95
CA ALA A 131 -2.81 -14.86 -4.31
C ALA A 131 -1.45 -14.85 -3.59
N SER A 132 -0.39 -14.30 -4.20
CA SER A 132 0.92 -14.20 -3.56
C SER A 132 0.90 -13.31 -2.32
N MET A 133 0.13 -12.22 -2.37
CA MET A 133 -0.06 -11.33 -1.22
C MET A 133 -0.83 -11.99 -0.07
N ALA A 134 -1.92 -12.69 -0.39
CA ALA A 134 -2.69 -13.42 0.61
C ALA A 134 -1.83 -14.49 1.30
N TYR A 135 -1.01 -15.21 0.52
CA TYR A 135 -0.04 -16.16 1.07
C TYR A 135 0.96 -15.49 2.01
N GLY A 136 1.48 -14.31 1.64
CA GLY A 136 2.39 -13.53 2.50
C GLY A 136 1.80 -13.16 3.86
N ILE A 137 0.52 -12.76 3.90
CA ILE A 137 -0.17 -12.44 5.16
C ILE A 137 -0.34 -13.68 6.04
N VAL A 138 -0.75 -14.80 5.43
CA VAL A 138 -0.92 -16.06 6.18
C VAL A 138 0.42 -16.52 6.76
N GLN A 139 1.50 -16.44 5.98
CA GLN A 139 2.82 -16.82 6.48
C GLN A 139 3.28 -15.91 7.63
N ALA A 140 3.06 -14.59 7.53
CA ALA A 140 3.36 -13.65 8.60
C ALA A 140 2.56 -13.90 9.89
N SER A 141 1.36 -14.49 9.79
CA SER A 141 0.54 -14.84 10.97
C SER A 141 0.99 -16.12 11.69
N ILE A 142 1.78 -16.96 11.04
CA ILE A 142 2.23 -18.26 11.60
C ILE A 142 3.53 -18.09 12.39
N GLU A 143 4.39 -17.16 12.00
CA GLU A 143 5.61 -16.78 12.73
C GLU A 143 5.31 -15.96 14.00
#